data_AF-A0A8R1HW37-F1
#
_entry.id   AF-A0A8R1HW37-F1
#
_cell.length_a   1.000
_cell.length_b   1.000
_cell.length_c   1.000
_cell.angle_alpha   90.00
_cell.angle_beta   90.00
_cell.angle_gamma   90.00
#
_symmetry.space_group_name_H-M   'P 1'
#
loop_
_entity.id
_entity.type
_entity.pdbx_description
1 polymer ?
#
loop_
_entity_poly.entity_id
_entity_poly.type
_entity_poly.pdbx_seq_one_letter_code
_entity_poly.pdbx_strand_id
1 'polypeptide(L)'
;MVSGTLVAPGDKVLDTIGDYRMGKGLYEANRRIFATVAGYVNVYAFRDKSESLVQVIEVRRSEDQLDNELLPFNGAVVTAKVMAVGL
;
A
#
# COMPACT_ATOMS: atom_id res chain seq x y z
N MET A 1 -1.20 -18.85 0.16
CA MET A 1 -1.37 -18.05 1.39
C MET A 1 -0.40 -16.89 1.25
N VAL A 2 -0.87 -15.70 0.82
CA VAL A 2 0.01 -14.56 0.47
C VAL A 2 0.13 -13.59 1.65
N SER A 3 -0.97 -13.35 2.38
CA SER A 3 -0.98 -12.51 3.59
C SER A 3 -0.14 -13.11 4.72
N GLY A 4 0.55 -12.25 5.48
CA GLY A 4 1.46 -12.62 6.57
C GLY A 4 2.86 -13.04 6.13
N THR A 5 3.13 -13.06 4.82
CA THR A 5 4.46 -13.43 4.29
C THR A 5 5.41 -12.26 4.44
N LEU A 6 6.58 -12.50 5.03
CA LEU A 6 7.68 -11.55 5.07
C LEU A 6 8.36 -11.47 3.69
N VAL A 7 8.56 -10.26 3.19
CA VAL A 7 9.19 -9.99 1.89
C VAL A 7 10.25 -8.90 2.02
N ALA A 8 11.22 -8.91 1.12
CA ALA A 8 12.25 -7.89 0.95
C ALA A 8 12.02 -7.10 -0.36
N PRO A 9 12.61 -5.90 -0.49
CA PRO A 9 12.55 -5.14 -1.75
C PRO A 9 13.06 -5.98 -2.93
N GLY A 10 12.28 -6.03 -4.01
CA GLY A 10 12.57 -6.83 -5.20
C GLY A 10 11.95 -8.23 -5.18
N ASP A 11 11.45 -8.71 -4.04
CA ASP A 11 10.73 -9.97 -3.98
C ASP A 11 9.43 -9.87 -4.77
N LYS A 12 9.12 -10.93 -5.51
CA LYS A 12 7.87 -11.04 -6.26
C LYS A 12 6.73 -11.39 -5.30
N VAL A 13 5.70 -10.56 -5.30
CA VAL A 13 4.52 -10.69 -4.43
C VAL A 13 3.35 -11.36 -5.17
N LEU A 14 3.12 -10.99 -6.43
CA LEU A 14 2.09 -11.61 -7.29
C LEU A 14 2.59 -11.86 -8.71
N ASP A 15 2.12 -12.95 -9.30
CA ASP A 15 2.44 -13.37 -10.68
C ASP A 15 1.61 -12.66 -11.75
N THR A 16 0.49 -12.05 -11.36
CA THR A 16 -0.45 -11.37 -12.25
C THR A 16 -0.99 -10.09 -11.61
N ILE A 17 -1.37 -9.14 -12.47
CA ILE A 17 -2.16 -7.95 -12.09
C ILE A 17 -3.66 -8.26 -12.24
N GLY A 18 -4.50 -7.51 -11.53
CA GLY A 18 -5.97 -7.52 -11.70
C GLY A 18 -6.74 -8.20 -10.58
N ASP A 19 -6.12 -9.10 -9.82
CA ASP A 19 -6.79 -9.79 -8.70
C ASP A 19 -6.97 -8.88 -7.48
N TYR A 20 -6.07 -7.92 -7.30
CA TYR A 20 -6.04 -7.00 -6.16
C TYR A 20 -5.78 -5.57 -6.63
N ARG A 21 -6.35 -4.62 -5.93
CA ARG A 21 -5.93 -3.22 -6.00
C ARG A 21 -4.61 -3.07 -5.25
N MET A 22 -3.62 -2.45 -5.89
CA MET A 22 -2.31 -2.24 -5.28
C MET A 22 -2.35 -1.10 -4.27
N GLY A 23 -1.93 -1.41 -3.04
CA GLY A 23 -1.69 -0.46 -1.97
C GLY A 23 -0.20 -0.08 -1.85
N LYS A 24 0.23 0.27 -0.64
CA LYS A 24 1.59 0.73 -0.36
C LYS A 24 2.61 -0.40 -0.41
N GLY A 25 3.89 -0.05 -0.59
CA GLY A 25 4.99 -1.00 -0.49
C GLY A 25 5.13 -1.95 -1.69
N LEU A 26 4.46 -1.66 -2.79
CA LEU A 26 4.44 -2.47 -4.01
C LEU A 26 4.76 -1.64 -5.24
N TYR A 27 5.32 -2.28 -6.26
CA TYR A 27 5.46 -1.73 -7.60
C TYR A 27 5.13 -2.77 -8.67
N GLU A 28 4.65 -2.30 -9.81
CA GLU A 28 4.37 -3.13 -10.97
C GLU A 28 5.54 -3.06 -11.95
N ALA A 29 6.01 -4.22 -12.41
CA ALA A 29 6.95 -4.32 -13.53
C ALA A 29 6.67 -5.59 -14.33
N ASN A 30 6.70 -5.50 -15.66
CA ASN A 30 6.50 -6.67 -16.54
C ASN A 30 5.22 -7.47 -16.23
N ARG A 31 4.11 -6.78 -15.90
CA ARG A 31 2.81 -7.37 -15.50
C ARG A 31 2.86 -8.25 -14.24
N ARG A 32 3.89 -8.07 -13.41
CA ARG A 32 4.06 -8.73 -12.11
C ARG A 32 4.17 -7.68 -11.03
N ILE A 33 3.85 -8.09 -9.81
CA ILE A 33 3.88 -7.20 -8.65
C ILE A 33 5.02 -7.61 -7.75
N PHE A 34 5.82 -6.64 -7.34
CA PHE A 34 7.01 -6.81 -6.52
C PHE A 34 6.95 -5.89 -5.30
N ALA A 35 7.67 -6.26 -4.24
CA ALA A 35 7.79 -5.44 -3.04
C ALA A 35 8.80 -4.30 -3.25
N THR A 36 8.49 -3.09 -2.80
CA THR A 36 9.43 -1.95 -2.74
C THR A 36 10.08 -1.78 -1.38
N VAL A 37 9.50 -2.35 -0.33
CA VAL A 37 9.94 -2.23 1.06
C VAL A 37 10.02 -3.60 1.71
N ALA A 38 10.88 -3.75 2.72
CA ALA A 38 10.87 -4.93 3.57
C ALA A 38 9.66 -4.88 4.50
N GLY A 39 8.95 -5.99 4.69
CA GLY A 39 7.78 -6.03 5.57
C GLY A 39 6.90 -7.24 5.32
N TYR A 40 5.71 -7.21 5.91
CA TYR A 40 4.72 -8.27 5.76
C TYR A 40 3.69 -7.91 4.70
N VAL A 41 3.37 -8.86 3.84
CA VAL A 41 2.27 -8.74 2.90
C VAL A 41 0.95 -8.73 3.67
N ASN A 42 0.12 -7.73 3.43
CA ASN A 42 -1.20 -7.59 4.03
C ASN A 42 -2.25 -7.53 2.93
N VAL A 43 -3.35 -8.26 3.12
CA VAL A 43 -4.51 -8.24 2.23
C VAL A 43 -5.74 -7.93 3.08
N TYR A 44 -6.46 -6.87 2.70
CA TYR A 44 -7.71 -6.48 3.35
C TYR A 44 -8.74 -6.12 2.29
N ALA A 45 -10.02 -6.18 2.69
CA ALA A 45 -11.12 -5.92 1.79
C ALA A 45 -12.07 -4.88 2.39
N PHE A 46 -12.66 -4.06 1.54
CA PHE A 46 -13.73 -3.13 1.91
C PHE A 46 -14.77 -3.07 0.79
N ARG A 47 -15.99 -2.65 1.13
CA ARG A 47 -17.01 -2.33 0.13
C ARG A 47 -16.87 -0.89 -0.30
N ASP A 48 -16.82 -0.67 -1.61
CA ASP A 48 -16.87 0.70 -2.13
C ASP A 48 -18.29 1.26 -2.13
N LYS A 49 -18.46 2.50 -2.63
CA LYS A 49 -19.76 3.17 -2.72
C LYS A 49 -20.75 2.47 -3.65
N SER A 50 -20.29 1.54 -4.48
CA SER A 50 -21.11 0.73 -5.39
C SER A 50 -21.47 -0.63 -4.80
N GLU A 51 -21.17 -0.87 -3.52
CA GLU A 51 -21.29 -2.18 -2.84
C GLU A 51 -20.37 -3.28 -3.42
N SER A 52 -19.44 -2.90 -4.30
CA SER A 52 -18.46 -3.84 -4.86
C SER A 52 -17.38 -4.14 -3.84
N LEU A 53 -17.06 -5.42 -3.68
CA LEU A 53 -15.97 -5.86 -2.79
C LEU A 53 -14.63 -5.54 -3.45
N VAL A 54 -13.88 -4.61 -2.87
CA VAL A 54 -12.53 -4.25 -3.30
C VAL A 54 -11.53 -4.90 -2.35
N GLN A 55 -10.65 -5.72 -2.90
CA GLN A 55 -9.52 -6.30 -2.16
C GLN A 55 -8.25 -5.51 -2.47
N VAL A 56 -7.53 -5.09 -1.43
CA VAL A 56 -6.27 -4.37 -1.54
C VAL A 56 -5.16 -5.24 -1.00
N ILE A 57 -4.03 -5.25 -1.70
CA ILE A 57 -2.78 -5.86 -1.27
C ILE A 57 -1.74 -4.78 -1.00
N GLU A 58 -1.00 -4.90 0.10
CA GLU A 58 0.11 -4.00 0.44
C GLU A 58 1.27 -4.76 1.07
N VAL A 59 2.42 -4.10 1.17
CA VAL A 59 3.51 -4.52 2.06
C VAL A 59 3.71 -3.44 3.11
N ARG A 60 3.64 -3.83 4.39
CA ARG A 60 3.78 -2.92 5.54
C ARG A 60 4.94 -3.36 6.43
N ARG A 61 5.68 -2.40 6.98
CA ARG A 61 6.79 -2.66 7.92
C ARG A 61 6.27 -3.08 9.30
N SER A 62 5.15 -2.50 9.71
CA SER A 62 4.51 -2.68 11.02
C SER A 62 2.99 -2.69 10.86
N GLU A 63 2.27 -3.20 11.86
CA GLU A 63 0.82 -3.02 11.95
C GLU A 63 0.44 -1.59 12.33
N ASP A 64 1.32 -0.89 13.06
CA ASP A 64 1.12 0.52 13.38
C ASP A 64 1.29 1.37 12.12
N GLN A 65 0.28 2.16 11.81
CA GLN A 65 0.29 3.04 10.65
C GLN A 65 1.33 4.16 10.78
N LEU A 66 1.71 4.57 12.00
CA LEU A 66 2.72 5.60 12.25
C LEU A 66 4.13 5.14 11.85
N ASP A 67 4.40 3.84 11.98
CA ASP A 67 5.67 3.22 11.59
C ASP A 67 5.79 3.03 10.07
N ASN A 68 4.67 3.14 9.35
CA ASN A 68 4.62 3.03 7.90
C ASN A 68 4.66 4.44 7.28
N GLU A 69 5.67 4.73 6.47
CA GLU A 69 5.90 6.05 5.85
C GLU A 69 4.61 6.78 5.42
N LEU A 70 4.43 7.98 5.98
CA LEU A 70 3.31 8.87 5.72
C LEU A 70 3.64 9.82 4.58
N LEU A 71 3.74 9.29 3.36
CA LEU A 71 3.66 10.14 2.17
C LEU A 71 2.23 10.70 2.05
N PRO A 72 2.06 12.02 1.85
CA PRO A 72 0.76 12.59 1.56
C PRO A 72 0.13 11.92 0.33
N PHE A 73 -1.18 11.70 0.39
CA PHE A 73 -1.94 11.11 -0.72
C PHE A 73 -3.31 11.77 -0.86
N ASN A 74 -3.95 11.59 -2.01
CA ASN A 74 -5.27 12.17 -2.26
C ASN A 74 -6.30 11.61 -1.29
N GLY A 75 -6.96 12.51 -0.54
CA GLY A 75 -7.91 12.15 0.51
C GLY A 75 -7.29 11.95 1.89
N ALA A 76 -5.96 12.11 2.03
CA ALA A 76 -5.33 12.12 3.34
C ALA A 76 -5.75 13.37 4.14
N VAL A 77 -6.13 13.18 5.39
CA VAL A 77 -6.22 14.28 6.37
C VAL A 77 -4.84 14.44 6.99
N VAL A 78 -4.29 15.64 6.93
CA VAL A 78 -2.94 15.94 7.44
C VAL A 78 -2.98 17.08 8.43
N THR A 79 -2.11 17.02 9.44
CA THR A 79 -1.81 18.17 10.30
C THR A 79 -0.63 18.92 9.70
N ALA A 80 -0.80 20.23 9.46
CA ALA A 80 0.22 21.06 8.84
C ALA A 80 0.54 22.29 9.69
N LYS A 81 1.79 22.76 9.59
CA LYS A 81 2.23 24.05 10.15
C LYS A 81 2.49 25.02 8.99
N VAL A 82 1.85 26.19 9.02
CA VAL A 82 2.13 27.26 8.06
C VAL A 82 3.54 27.80 8.33
N MET A 83 4.44 27.63 7.36
CA MET A 83 5.85 28.03 7.48
C MET A 83 6.12 29.41 6.90
N ALA A 84 5.36 29.81 5.88
CA ALA A 84 5.42 31.13 5.26
C ALA A 84 4.06 31.44 4.64
N VAL A 85 3.70 32.72 4.59
CA VAL A 85 2.57 33.23 3.81
C VAL A 85 3.18 34.12 2.73
N GLY A 86 2.92 33.81 1.46
CA GLY A 86 3.42 34.60 0.34
C GLY A 86 2.68 35.94 0.21
N LEU A 87 3.41 36.98 -0.20
CA LEU A 87 2.87 38.29 -0.61
C LEU A 87 2.26 38.21 -2.01
#